data_AF-K0ND77-F1
#
_entry.id   AF-K0ND77-F1
#
_cell.length_a   1.000
_cell.length_b   1.000
_cell.length_c   1.000
_cell.angle_alpha   90.00
_cell.angle_beta   90.00
_cell.angle_gamma   90.00
#
_symmetry.space_group_name_H-M   'P 1'
#
loop_
_entity.id
_entity.type
_entity.pdbx_description
1 polymer ?
#
loop_
_entity_poly.entity_id
_entity_poly.type
_entity_poly.pdbx_seq_one_letter_code
_entity_poly.pdbx_strand_id
1 'polypeptide(L)'
;MIRQWYEPAGFFEWLRRTFCFLNIAVFMLTAMVVFSEFRFDWFENLVGSYLISTNEFRSETGAVWEKGKQTSNARKYINKMISQKEDARQSVHKASSFSGLASRLLPGEWVILEKQRFKALYLTLEKSTALKLIEPARLLWLLNGSSLDRIFCEGIKGGIKIYFIDSENRVIKQIDLKKQDILDIENGEKPVSGNLDQIDGFAGRIFSAENFFDALFKLPADIIPDLMENPQALLKQDGRITRVGIWNEVKNGYIELGFEFKGTQDSQVVFVKGREWAVWQLSLNLKREEN
;
A
#
# COMPACT_ATOMS: atom_id res chain seq x y z
N MET A 1 -43.83 -97.01 4.75
CA MET A 1 -42.91 -95.86 4.91
C MET A 1 -42.84 -95.17 3.55
N ILE A 2 -43.50 -94.03 3.39
CA ILE A 2 -43.69 -93.37 2.08
C ILE A 2 -42.42 -92.59 1.77
N ARG A 3 -41.67 -93.03 0.75
CA ARG A 3 -40.45 -92.37 0.27
C ARG A 3 -40.83 -91.02 -0.33
N GLN A 4 -40.30 -89.94 0.23
CA GLN A 4 -40.56 -88.58 -0.26
C GLN A 4 -39.84 -88.37 -1.61
N TRP A 5 -40.54 -87.83 -2.60
CA TRP A 5 -40.09 -87.66 -4.00
C TRP A 5 -38.77 -86.85 -4.15
N TYR A 6 -38.39 -86.10 -3.12
CA TYR A 6 -37.18 -85.27 -3.11
C TYR A 6 -35.91 -86.04 -2.71
N GLU A 7 -36.02 -87.21 -2.07
CA GLU A 7 -34.86 -87.97 -1.60
C GLU A 7 -34.24 -88.83 -2.74
N PRO A 8 -32.98 -88.58 -3.15
CA PRO A 8 -32.32 -89.38 -4.18
C PRO A 8 -32.00 -90.79 -3.66
N ALA A 9 -32.31 -91.82 -4.43
CA ALA A 9 -32.14 -93.21 -4.00
C ALA A 9 -30.68 -93.71 -4.05
N GLY A 10 -29.75 -92.92 -4.62
CA GLY A 10 -28.32 -93.21 -4.65
C GLY A 10 -27.44 -92.10 -5.25
N PHE A 11 -26.12 -92.24 -5.09
CA PHE A 11 -25.10 -91.26 -5.53
C PHE A 11 -25.18 -90.91 -7.03
N PHE A 12 -25.52 -91.89 -7.87
CA PHE A 12 -25.65 -91.69 -9.32
C PHE A 12 -26.85 -90.81 -9.70
N GLU A 13 -27.93 -90.89 -8.93
CA GLU A 13 -29.14 -90.08 -9.15
C GLU A 13 -28.93 -88.65 -8.67
N TRP A 14 -28.14 -88.47 -7.61
CA TRP A 14 -27.65 -87.16 -7.18
C TRP A 14 -26.77 -86.50 -8.26
N LEU A 15 -25.82 -87.25 -8.85
CA LEU A 15 -24.99 -86.80 -9.97
C LEU A 15 -25.81 -86.44 -11.21
N ARG A 16 -26.83 -87.25 -11.56
CA ARG A 16 -27.68 -86.97 -12.72
C ARG A 16 -28.57 -85.74 -12.50
N ARG A 17 -29.02 -85.49 -11.27
CA ARG A 17 -29.77 -84.28 -10.90
C ARG A 17 -28.87 -83.04 -10.91
N THR A 18 -27.64 -83.12 -10.42
CA THR A 18 -26.67 -81.99 -10.50
C THR A 18 -26.22 -81.71 -11.93
N PHE A 19 -26.01 -82.74 -12.77
CA PHE A 19 -25.68 -82.60 -14.20
C PHE A 19 -26.91 -82.50 -15.12
N CYS A 20 -28.09 -82.26 -14.57
CA CYS A 20 -29.27 -82.03 -15.39
C CYS A 20 -29.09 -80.70 -16.16
N PHE A 21 -29.42 -80.68 -17.45
CA PHE A 21 -29.19 -79.54 -18.36
C PHE A 21 -29.65 -78.20 -17.77
N LEU A 22 -30.79 -78.20 -17.06
CA LEU A 22 -31.33 -77.03 -16.37
C LEU A 22 -30.37 -76.47 -15.30
N ASN A 23 -29.77 -77.33 -14.47
CA ASN A 23 -28.87 -76.90 -13.41
C ASN A 23 -27.54 -76.39 -13.97
N ILE A 24 -27.04 -77.01 -15.04
CA ILE A 24 -25.86 -76.52 -15.76
C ILE A 24 -26.16 -75.16 -16.41
N ALA A 25 -27.34 -74.98 -17.01
CA ALA A 25 -27.76 -73.72 -17.61
C ALA A 25 -27.91 -72.60 -16.56
N VAL A 26 -28.52 -72.90 -15.42
CA VAL A 26 -28.61 -71.95 -14.28
C VAL A 26 -27.22 -71.59 -13.79
N PHE A 27 -26.32 -72.57 -13.62
CA PHE A 27 -24.95 -72.30 -13.21
C PHE A 27 -24.21 -71.39 -14.21
N MET A 28 -24.28 -71.69 -15.50
CA MET A 28 -23.73 -70.86 -16.58
C MET A 28 -24.26 -69.42 -16.52
N LEU A 29 -25.57 -69.26 -16.35
CA LEU A 29 -26.20 -67.94 -16.28
C LEU A 29 -25.75 -67.16 -15.05
N THR A 30 -25.67 -67.82 -13.88
CA THR A 30 -25.15 -67.18 -12.66
C THR A 30 -23.68 -66.78 -12.80
N ALA A 31 -22.85 -67.64 -13.40
CA ALA A 31 -21.44 -67.34 -13.65
C ALA A 31 -21.27 -66.16 -14.61
N MET A 32 -22.12 -66.07 -15.65
CA MET A 32 -22.14 -64.96 -16.59
C MET A 32 -22.51 -63.64 -15.92
N VAL A 33 -23.51 -63.64 -15.03
CA VAL A 33 -23.90 -62.45 -14.25
C VAL A 33 -22.76 -62.00 -13.32
N VAL A 34 -22.12 -62.94 -12.62
CA VAL A 34 -20.99 -62.63 -11.74
C VAL A 34 -19.81 -62.06 -12.54
N PHE A 35 -19.48 -62.65 -13.69
CA PHE A 35 -18.41 -62.14 -14.55
C PHE A 35 -18.76 -60.76 -15.13
N SER A 36 -20.04 -60.52 -15.45
CA SER A 36 -20.53 -59.22 -15.89
C SER A 36 -20.43 -58.17 -14.78
N GLU A 37 -20.67 -58.55 -13.52
CA GLU A 37 -20.46 -57.65 -12.38
C GLU A 37 -18.98 -57.28 -12.26
N PHE A 38 -18.07 -58.26 -12.23
CA PHE A 38 -16.62 -58.00 -12.16
C PHE A 38 -16.05 -57.16 -13.31
N ARG A 39 -16.70 -57.16 -14.48
CA ARG A 39 -16.22 -56.48 -15.68
C ARG A 39 -16.76 -55.06 -15.82
N PHE A 40 -18.00 -54.84 -15.38
CA PHE A 40 -18.76 -53.63 -15.67
C PHE A 40 -19.23 -52.88 -14.41
N ASP A 41 -19.07 -53.47 -13.22
CA ASP A 41 -19.45 -52.91 -11.91
C ASP A 41 -20.83 -52.24 -11.96
N TRP A 42 -21.79 -52.91 -12.60
CA TRP A 42 -23.09 -52.30 -12.90
C TRP A 42 -23.92 -52.14 -11.62
N PHE A 43 -23.76 -53.04 -10.64
CA PHE A 43 -24.42 -52.90 -9.35
C PHE A 43 -23.88 -51.69 -8.57
N GLU A 44 -22.56 -51.48 -8.54
CA GLU A 44 -21.96 -50.29 -7.90
C GLU A 44 -22.42 -49.00 -8.59
N ASN A 45 -22.41 -48.96 -9.92
CA ASN A 45 -22.89 -47.80 -10.67
C ASN A 45 -24.37 -47.52 -10.45
N LEU A 46 -25.20 -48.56 -10.33
CA LEU A 46 -26.64 -48.42 -10.10
C LEU A 46 -26.92 -47.93 -8.67
N VAL A 47 -26.26 -48.52 -7.67
CA VAL A 47 -26.35 -48.06 -6.27
C VAL A 47 -25.79 -46.65 -6.12
N GLY A 48 -24.66 -46.34 -6.76
CA GLY A 48 -24.05 -45.01 -6.77
C GLY A 48 -24.97 -43.95 -7.38
N SER A 49 -25.55 -44.25 -8.54
CA SER A 49 -26.51 -43.36 -9.22
C SER A 49 -27.79 -43.14 -8.41
N TYR A 50 -28.28 -44.19 -7.73
CA TYR A 50 -29.42 -44.11 -6.82
C TYR A 50 -29.10 -43.26 -5.58
N LEU A 51 -27.90 -43.40 -5.01
CA LEU A 51 -27.46 -42.58 -3.88
C LEU A 51 -27.25 -41.11 -4.26
N ILE A 52 -26.76 -40.83 -5.48
CA ILE A 52 -26.59 -39.46 -5.99
C ILE A 52 -27.95 -38.80 -6.24
N SER A 53 -28.93 -39.51 -6.82
CA SER A 53 -30.26 -38.94 -7.10
C SER A 53 -31.09 -38.69 -5.83
N THR A 54 -30.86 -39.48 -4.77
CA THR A 54 -31.48 -39.26 -3.46
C THR A 54 -30.72 -38.25 -2.58
N ASN A 55 -29.58 -37.75 -3.05
CA ASN A 55 -28.72 -36.82 -2.30
C ASN A 55 -29.33 -35.43 -2.14
N GLU A 56 -30.23 -34.99 -3.04
CA GLU A 56 -30.89 -33.67 -2.95
C GLU A 56 -31.80 -33.52 -1.72
N PHE A 57 -32.29 -34.63 -1.14
CA PHE A 57 -33.17 -34.63 0.04
C PHE A 57 -32.45 -34.91 1.37
N ARG A 58 -31.12 -35.06 1.35
CA ARG A 58 -30.35 -35.35 2.56
C ARG A 58 -30.16 -34.09 3.38
N SER A 59 -30.70 -34.04 4.60
CA SER A 59 -30.43 -32.93 5.51
C SER A 59 -28.93 -32.82 5.78
N GLU A 60 -28.37 -31.64 5.58
CA GLU A 60 -26.94 -31.31 5.74
C GLU A 60 -26.51 -31.36 7.22
N THR A 61 -26.58 -32.54 7.85
CA THR A 61 -26.31 -32.72 9.27
C THR A 61 -25.25 -33.80 9.45
N GLY A 62 -24.02 -33.38 9.75
CA GLY A 62 -22.90 -34.29 9.99
C GLY A 62 -21.54 -33.60 10.04
N ALA A 63 -20.60 -34.18 10.79
CA ALA A 63 -19.27 -33.65 11.04
C ALA A 63 -18.43 -33.40 9.77
N VAL A 64 -18.68 -34.15 8.68
CA VAL A 64 -18.02 -33.95 7.38
C VAL A 64 -18.49 -32.65 6.72
N TRP A 65 -19.77 -32.30 6.89
CA TRP A 65 -20.34 -31.09 6.31
C TRP A 65 -19.93 -29.83 7.07
N GLU A 66 -19.83 -29.92 8.40
CA GLU A 66 -19.25 -28.86 9.22
C GLU A 66 -17.79 -28.59 8.85
N LYS A 67 -16.98 -29.65 8.66
CA LYS A 67 -15.60 -29.53 8.18
C LYS A 67 -15.53 -28.94 6.77
N GLY A 68 -16.44 -29.32 5.87
CA GLY A 68 -16.57 -28.74 4.53
C GLY A 68 -16.92 -27.25 4.56
N LYS A 69 -17.89 -26.86 5.40
CA LYS A 69 -18.31 -25.47 5.60
C LYS A 69 -17.20 -24.64 6.24
N GLN A 70 -16.49 -25.17 7.24
CA GLN A 70 -15.31 -24.54 7.82
C GLN A 70 -14.20 -24.35 6.79
N THR A 71 -13.93 -25.35 5.94
CA THR A 71 -12.93 -25.27 4.88
C THR A 71 -13.31 -24.24 3.81
N SER A 72 -14.58 -24.19 3.41
CA SER A 72 -15.09 -23.19 2.47
C SER A 72 -15.02 -21.77 3.04
N ASN A 73 -15.39 -21.60 4.30
CA ASN A 73 -15.27 -20.32 5.00
C ASN A 73 -13.80 -19.90 5.11
N ALA A 74 -12.90 -20.80 5.51
CA ALA A 74 -11.47 -20.52 5.57
C ALA A 74 -10.90 -20.09 4.20
N ARG A 75 -11.28 -20.77 3.11
CA ARG A 75 -10.91 -20.38 1.75
C ARG A 75 -11.46 -19.00 1.37
N LYS A 76 -12.71 -18.69 1.73
CA LYS A 76 -13.30 -17.35 1.51
C LYS A 76 -12.55 -16.28 2.30
N TYR A 77 -12.17 -16.54 3.55
CA TYR A 77 -11.36 -15.63 4.36
C TYR A 77 -9.97 -15.40 3.76
N ILE A 78 -9.31 -16.46 3.30
CA ILE A 78 -8.00 -16.37 2.63
C ILE A 78 -8.12 -15.57 1.33
N ASN A 79 -9.10 -15.87 0.47
CA ASN A 79 -9.31 -15.15 -0.77
C ASN A 79 -9.64 -13.67 -0.54
N LYS A 80 -10.43 -13.36 0.50
CA LYS A 80 -10.71 -11.99 0.91
C LYS A 80 -9.44 -11.25 1.36
N MET A 81 -8.58 -11.90 2.15
CA MET A 81 -7.29 -11.33 2.56
C MET A 81 -6.34 -11.11 1.38
N ILE A 82 -6.30 -12.05 0.42
CA ILE A 82 -5.49 -11.91 -0.80
C ILE A 82 -5.99 -10.75 -1.65
N SER A 83 -7.31 -10.66 -1.89
CA SER A 83 -7.92 -9.55 -2.65
C SER A 83 -7.64 -8.20 -1.99
N GLN A 84 -7.82 -8.09 -0.67
CA GLN A 84 -7.52 -6.85 0.07
C GLN A 84 -6.05 -6.43 -0.05
N LYS A 85 -5.11 -7.39 0.00
CA LYS A 85 -3.69 -7.12 -0.22
C LYS A 85 -3.37 -6.71 -1.66
N GLU A 86 -4.04 -7.31 -2.64
CA GLU A 86 -3.87 -6.98 -4.06
C GLU A 86 -4.40 -5.57 -4.38
N ASP A 87 -5.56 -5.20 -3.81
CA ASP A 87 -6.15 -3.87 -3.91
C ASP A 87 -5.26 -2.81 -3.26
N ALA A 88 -4.67 -3.10 -2.10
CA ALA A 88 -3.69 -2.24 -1.44
C ALA A 88 -2.42 -2.05 -2.29
N ARG A 89 -1.91 -3.12 -2.94
CA ARG A 89 -0.76 -3.04 -3.85
C ARG A 89 -1.06 -2.19 -5.08
N GLN A 90 -2.19 -2.45 -5.75
CA GLN A 90 -2.58 -1.70 -6.94
C GLN A 90 -2.87 -0.22 -6.65
N SER A 91 -3.48 0.08 -5.51
CA SER A 91 -3.78 1.46 -5.11
C SER A 91 -2.51 2.23 -4.71
N VAL A 92 -1.48 1.58 -4.18
CA VAL A 92 -0.16 2.19 -3.93
C VAL A 92 0.63 2.43 -5.22
N HIS A 93 0.59 1.52 -6.20
CA HIS A 93 1.21 1.75 -7.51
C HIS A 93 0.58 2.94 -8.27
N LYS A 94 -0.66 3.32 -7.94
CA LYS A 94 -1.36 4.49 -8.49
C LYS A 94 -1.10 5.79 -7.70
N ALA A 95 -0.43 5.75 -6.54
CA ALA A 95 -0.18 6.96 -5.75
C ALA A 95 0.97 7.77 -6.34
N SER A 96 0.73 9.03 -6.73
CA SER A 96 1.71 9.94 -7.32
C SER A 96 2.47 10.81 -6.29
N SER A 97 2.02 10.84 -5.03
CA SER A 97 2.65 11.58 -3.92
C SER A 97 2.73 10.73 -2.66
N PHE A 98 3.63 11.09 -1.72
CA PHE A 98 3.76 10.41 -0.42
C PHE A 98 2.48 10.54 0.45
N SER A 99 1.72 11.62 0.31
CA SER A 99 0.42 11.79 0.97
C SER A 99 -0.67 10.92 0.35
N GLY A 100 -0.68 10.80 -0.98
CA GLY A 100 -1.53 9.83 -1.68
C GLY A 100 -1.23 8.39 -1.24
N LEU A 101 0.02 8.10 -0.90
CA LEU A 101 0.45 6.81 -0.35
C LEU A 101 0.01 6.65 1.12
N ALA A 102 0.22 7.66 1.95
CA ALA A 102 -0.13 7.64 3.37
C ALA A 102 -1.64 7.66 3.66
N SER A 103 -2.43 8.30 2.80
CA SER A 103 -3.90 8.32 2.91
C SER A 103 -4.55 6.98 2.53
N ARG A 104 -3.85 6.15 1.78
CA ARG A 104 -4.34 4.84 1.31
C ARG A 104 -3.89 3.67 2.19
N LEU A 105 -2.81 3.82 2.94
CA LEU A 105 -2.32 2.79 3.87
C LEU A 105 -3.00 2.93 5.23
N LEU A 106 -3.72 1.88 5.67
CA LEU A 106 -4.28 1.83 7.01
C LEU A 106 -3.20 1.48 8.05
N PRO A 107 -3.41 1.80 9.34
CA PRO A 107 -2.48 1.41 10.40
C PRO A 107 -2.23 -0.11 10.44
N GLY A 108 -0.97 -0.52 10.34
CA GLY A 108 -0.56 -1.92 10.31
C GLY A 108 -0.61 -2.58 8.92
N GLU A 109 -1.09 -1.88 7.89
CA GLU A 109 -0.91 -2.31 6.51
C GLU A 109 0.47 -1.92 5.99
N TRP A 110 1.06 -2.80 5.18
CA TRP A 110 2.36 -2.56 4.60
C TRP A 110 2.38 -2.91 3.11
N VAL A 111 3.19 -2.16 2.36
CA VAL A 111 3.42 -2.37 0.94
C VAL A 111 4.91 -2.28 0.64
N ILE A 112 5.36 -3.12 -0.31
CA ILE A 112 6.72 -3.08 -0.84
C ILE A 112 6.76 -2.07 -1.97
N LEU A 113 7.69 -1.12 -1.90
CA LEU A 113 8.00 -0.17 -2.96
C LEU A 113 9.25 -0.59 -3.71
N GLU A 114 9.17 -0.54 -5.03
CA GLU A 114 10.34 -0.68 -5.89
C GLU A 114 11.27 0.53 -5.75
N LYS A 115 12.58 0.29 -5.89
CA LYS A 115 13.61 1.36 -5.83
C LYS A 115 13.31 2.51 -6.78
N GLN A 116 12.89 2.20 -8.01
CA GLN A 116 12.56 3.20 -9.03
C GLN A 116 11.33 4.02 -8.63
N ARG A 117 10.32 3.38 -8.04
CA ARG A 117 9.10 4.07 -7.61
C ARG A 117 9.37 5.01 -6.44
N PHE A 118 10.15 4.56 -5.45
CA PHE A 118 10.58 5.42 -4.35
C PHE A 118 11.37 6.62 -4.88
N LYS A 119 12.30 6.40 -5.83
CA LYS A 119 13.06 7.47 -6.48
C LYS A 119 12.12 8.47 -7.18
N ALA A 120 11.11 8.00 -7.92
CA ALA A 120 10.15 8.88 -8.57
C ALA A 120 9.36 9.73 -7.56
N LEU A 121 8.88 9.13 -6.46
CA LEU A 121 8.19 9.84 -5.38
C LEU A 121 9.11 10.83 -4.65
N TYR A 122 10.39 10.51 -4.49
CA TYR A 122 11.37 11.41 -3.89
C TYR A 122 11.66 12.62 -4.77
N LEU A 123 11.73 12.44 -6.10
CA LEU A 123 12.00 13.52 -7.05
C LEU A 123 10.82 14.47 -7.26
N THR A 124 9.60 14.09 -6.86
CA THR A 124 8.46 15.02 -6.85
C THR A 124 8.47 15.94 -5.63
N LEU A 125 9.33 15.70 -4.65
CA LEU A 125 9.49 16.56 -3.49
C LEU A 125 10.32 17.81 -3.83
N GLU A 126 9.92 18.93 -3.26
CA GLU A 126 10.74 20.14 -3.22
C GLU A 126 12.07 19.87 -2.48
N LYS A 127 13.15 20.54 -2.88
CA LYS A 127 14.52 20.27 -2.39
C LYS A 127 14.64 20.38 -0.86
N SER A 128 14.03 21.40 -0.26
CA SER A 128 14.02 21.64 1.19
C SER A 128 13.33 20.52 1.96
N THR A 129 12.28 19.96 1.37
CA THR A 129 11.45 18.89 1.91
C THR A 129 12.09 17.51 1.72
N ALA A 130 12.73 17.29 0.57
CA ALA A 130 13.50 16.10 0.28
C ALA A 130 14.65 15.91 1.30
N LEU A 131 15.34 17.00 1.64
CA LEU A 131 16.40 17.02 2.67
C LEU A 131 15.89 16.63 4.07
N LYS A 132 14.66 17.00 4.43
CA LYS A 132 14.03 16.57 5.70
C LYS A 132 13.78 15.08 5.74
N LEU A 133 13.47 14.47 4.59
CA LEU A 133 13.20 13.03 4.49
C LEU A 133 14.49 12.22 4.55
N ILE A 134 15.42 12.49 3.63
CA ILE A 134 16.73 11.84 3.55
C ILE A 134 17.65 12.70 2.69
N GLU A 135 18.90 12.88 3.10
CA GLU A 135 19.87 13.62 2.27
C GLU A 135 20.07 12.95 0.90
N PRO A 136 20.10 13.71 -0.21
CA PRO A 136 20.26 13.16 -1.55
C PRO A 136 21.49 12.25 -1.71
N ALA A 137 22.63 12.63 -1.12
CA ALA A 137 23.85 11.83 -1.17
C ALA A 137 23.68 10.47 -0.45
N ARG A 138 23.02 10.49 0.72
CA ARG A 138 22.72 9.28 1.49
C ARG A 138 21.73 8.39 0.75
N LEU A 139 20.70 8.98 0.14
CA LEU A 139 19.76 8.23 -0.68
C LEU A 139 20.43 7.59 -1.89
N LEU A 140 21.30 8.34 -2.59
CA LEU A 140 22.03 7.84 -3.75
C LEU A 140 22.93 6.65 -3.37
N TRP A 141 23.66 6.76 -2.26
CA TRP A 141 24.47 5.66 -1.72
C TRP A 141 23.61 4.43 -1.38
N LEU A 142 22.45 4.66 -0.76
CA LEU A 142 21.57 3.59 -0.29
C LEU A 142 20.83 2.88 -1.45
N LEU A 143 20.45 3.60 -2.50
CA LEU A 143 19.81 3.03 -3.69
C LEU A 143 20.79 2.30 -4.61
N ASN A 144 22.04 2.78 -4.71
CA ASN A 144 23.08 2.17 -5.53
C ASN A 144 23.88 1.08 -4.80
N GLY A 145 23.79 1.02 -3.46
CA GLY A 145 24.45 -0.01 -2.67
C GLY A 145 23.87 -1.40 -2.95
N SER A 146 24.76 -2.40 -3.00
CA SER A 146 24.37 -3.82 -3.15
C SER A 146 23.63 -4.38 -1.94
N SER A 147 23.66 -3.68 -0.81
CA SER A 147 23.01 -4.08 0.44
C SER A 147 21.51 -3.84 0.44
N LEU A 148 20.96 -2.93 -0.37
CA LEU A 148 19.52 -2.68 -0.39
C LEU A 148 18.80 -3.73 -1.23
N ASP A 149 17.91 -4.48 -0.61
CA ASP A 149 17.05 -5.46 -1.28
C ASP A 149 15.65 -4.87 -1.53
N ARG A 150 14.94 -4.47 -0.46
CA ARG A 150 13.54 -4.04 -0.51
C ARG A 150 13.28 -2.77 0.29
N ILE A 151 12.30 -1.98 -0.15
CA ILE A 151 11.79 -0.82 0.59
C ILE A 151 10.37 -1.15 1.03
N PHE A 152 10.12 -1.15 2.35
CA PHE A 152 8.80 -1.36 2.93
C PHE A 152 8.21 -0.02 3.38
N CYS A 153 6.93 0.19 3.11
CA CYS A 153 6.16 1.28 3.68
C CYS A 153 5.03 0.69 4.52
N GLU A 154 4.97 1.09 5.79
CA GLU A 154 3.95 0.69 6.75
C GLU A 154 3.10 1.90 7.12
N GLY A 155 1.78 1.75 7.07
CA GLY A 155 0.85 2.73 7.60
C GLY A 155 0.90 2.75 9.12
N ILE A 156 1.05 3.93 9.72
CA ILE A 156 0.94 4.12 11.17
C ILE A 156 -0.20 5.08 11.48
N LYS A 157 -0.63 5.13 12.75
CA LYS A 157 -1.68 6.05 13.18
C LYS A 157 -1.21 7.49 12.99
N GLY A 158 -1.66 8.11 11.89
CA GLY A 158 -1.29 9.48 11.52
C GLY A 158 0.06 9.59 10.80
N GLY A 159 0.42 8.65 9.92
CA GLY A 159 1.62 8.77 9.11
C GLY A 159 2.00 7.48 8.38
N ILE A 160 3.23 7.44 7.85
CA ILE A 160 3.84 6.22 7.30
C ILE A 160 5.26 6.04 7.82
N LYS A 161 5.69 4.79 7.96
CA LYS A 161 7.09 4.44 8.20
C LYS A 161 7.67 3.77 6.98
N ILE A 162 8.87 4.19 6.60
CA ILE A 162 9.60 3.67 5.44
C ILE A 162 10.83 2.95 5.95
N TYR A 163 10.93 1.65 5.67
CA TYR A 163 12.05 0.81 6.04
C TYR A 163 12.82 0.39 4.79
N PHE A 164 14.12 0.57 4.84
CA PHE A 164 15.06 0.06 3.85
C PHE A 164 15.68 -1.20 4.40
N ILE A 165 15.49 -2.33 3.71
CA ILE A 165 15.81 -3.66 4.22
C ILE A 165 16.82 -4.33 3.30
N ASP A 166 17.78 -5.03 3.90
CA ASP A 166 18.77 -5.85 3.17
C ASP A 166 18.26 -7.27 2.86
N SER A 167 19.09 -8.05 2.16
CA SER A 167 18.79 -9.43 1.80
C SER A 167 18.68 -10.37 3.02
N GLU A 168 19.19 -9.97 4.18
CA GLU A 168 19.10 -10.71 5.44
C GLU A 168 17.90 -10.24 6.31
N ASN A 169 16.98 -9.46 5.75
CA ASN A 169 15.84 -8.86 6.44
C ASN A 169 16.22 -7.90 7.59
N ARG A 170 17.42 -7.31 7.57
CA ARG A 170 17.84 -6.30 8.55
C ARG A 170 17.47 -4.91 8.05
N VAL A 171 17.03 -4.06 8.98
CA VAL A 171 16.70 -2.66 8.68
C VAL A 171 17.99 -1.85 8.57
N ILE A 172 18.31 -1.41 7.35
CA ILE A 172 19.45 -0.53 7.04
C ILE A 172 19.14 0.90 7.47
N LYS A 173 17.92 1.35 7.21
CA LYS A 173 17.44 2.69 7.53
C LYS A 173 15.93 2.69 7.72
N GLN A 174 15.47 3.51 8.67
CA GLN A 174 14.07 3.79 8.89
C GLN A 174 13.84 5.30 8.76
N ILE A 175 12.70 5.67 8.16
CA ILE A 175 12.21 7.04 8.04
C ILE A 175 10.78 7.05 8.55
N ASP A 176 10.49 7.91 9.52
CA ASP A 176 9.16 8.09 10.09
C ASP A 176 8.58 9.40 9.55
N LEU A 177 7.51 9.31 8.76
CA LEU A 177 6.77 10.44 8.22
C LEU A 177 5.47 10.61 8.98
N LYS A 178 5.32 11.68 9.76
CA LYS A 178 4.06 11.99 10.43
C LYS A 178 3.12 12.71 9.46
N LYS A 179 1.83 12.69 9.77
CA LYS A 179 0.78 13.36 8.98
C LYS A 179 1.04 14.86 8.85
N GLN A 180 1.56 15.51 9.89
CA GLN A 180 1.96 16.92 9.83
C GLN A 180 3.10 17.11 8.82
N ASP A 181 4.15 16.31 8.89
CA ASP A 181 5.25 16.37 7.91
C ASP A 181 4.74 16.14 6.48
N ILE A 182 3.82 15.19 6.28
CA ILE A 182 3.20 14.87 4.98
C ILE A 182 2.30 16.01 4.47
N LEU A 183 1.57 16.65 5.38
CA LEU A 183 0.79 17.84 5.05
C LEU A 183 1.69 19.02 4.75
N ASP A 184 2.80 19.20 5.45
CA ASP A 184 3.78 20.25 5.17
C ASP A 184 4.52 19.97 3.85
N ILE A 185 4.74 18.69 3.53
CA ILE A 185 5.26 18.21 2.24
C ILE A 185 4.30 18.59 1.08
N GLU A 186 2.98 18.47 1.27
CA GLU A 186 1.98 18.81 0.24
C GLU A 186 1.51 20.27 0.25
N ASN A 187 1.54 20.92 1.41
CA ASN A 187 1.11 22.31 1.62
C ASN A 187 2.28 23.29 1.57
N GLY A 188 3.50 22.83 1.31
CA GLY A 188 4.64 23.69 1.05
C GLY A 188 4.24 24.76 0.05
N GLU A 189 4.10 25.99 0.55
CA GLU A 189 3.73 27.21 -0.20
C GLU A 189 2.22 27.47 -0.44
N LYS A 190 1.30 26.96 0.40
CA LYS A 190 -0.06 27.53 0.39
C LYS A 190 -0.05 28.93 1.00
N PRO A 191 -0.63 29.95 0.33
CA PRO A 191 -0.80 31.27 0.90
C PRO A 191 -1.61 31.18 2.19
N VAL A 192 -1.10 31.77 3.27
CA VAL A 192 -1.84 31.92 4.51
C VAL A 192 -2.60 33.23 4.46
N SER A 193 -3.92 33.18 4.55
CA SER A 193 -4.74 34.40 4.65
C SER A 193 -4.41 35.15 5.94
N GLY A 194 -4.10 36.44 5.82
CA GLY A 194 -3.72 37.28 6.96
C GLY A 194 -2.55 38.20 6.65
N ASN A 195 -2.03 38.82 7.71
CA ASN A 195 -0.90 39.74 7.65
C ASN A 195 0.32 39.16 8.36
N LEU A 196 1.51 39.65 8.00
CA LEU A 196 2.76 39.24 8.67
C LEU A 196 2.75 39.55 10.18
N ASP A 197 2.01 40.59 10.60
CA ASP A 197 1.90 40.99 12.02
C ASP A 197 1.18 39.95 12.89
N GLN A 198 0.41 39.05 12.28
CA GLN A 198 -0.34 38.00 12.98
C GLN A 198 0.51 36.75 13.25
N ILE A 199 1.76 36.74 12.78
CA ILE A 199 2.65 35.59 12.82
C ILE A 199 3.84 35.92 13.73
N ASP A 200 3.84 35.37 14.94
CA ASP A 200 4.85 35.63 15.97
C ASP A 200 6.30 35.42 15.49
N GLY A 201 6.50 34.49 14.54
CA GLY A 201 7.81 34.17 13.98
C GLY A 201 8.49 35.30 13.22
N PHE A 202 7.74 36.31 12.77
CA PHE A 202 8.26 37.50 12.08
C PHE A 202 8.34 38.74 12.98
N ALA A 203 7.93 38.64 14.25
CA ALA A 203 7.89 39.78 15.16
C ALA A 203 9.27 40.47 15.23
N GLY A 204 9.29 41.78 14.95
CA GLY A 204 10.51 42.60 14.96
C GLY A 204 11.42 42.49 13.73
N ARG A 205 11.03 41.72 12.70
CA ARG A 205 11.80 41.59 11.44
C ARG A 205 10.88 41.66 10.22
N ILE A 206 10.01 42.66 10.20
CA ILE A 206 9.12 42.96 9.08
C ILE A 206 9.60 44.25 8.41
N PHE A 207 9.86 44.17 7.12
CA PHE A 207 10.36 45.28 6.30
C PHE A 207 9.33 45.63 5.22
N SER A 208 9.35 46.88 4.74
CA SER A 208 8.62 47.24 3.53
C SER A 208 9.18 46.48 2.33
N ALA A 209 8.33 46.18 1.35
CA ALA A 209 8.80 45.56 0.11
C ALA A 209 9.89 46.40 -0.57
N GLU A 210 9.76 47.73 -0.54
CA GLU A 210 10.74 48.66 -1.14
C GLU A 210 12.12 48.50 -0.51
N ASN A 211 12.23 48.61 0.83
CA ASN A 211 13.51 48.45 1.53
C ASN A 211 14.09 47.04 1.33
N PHE A 212 13.23 46.02 1.33
CA PHE A 212 13.67 44.64 1.11
C PHE A 212 14.26 44.43 -0.28
N PHE A 213 13.55 44.87 -1.33
CA PHE A 213 14.01 44.69 -2.70
C PHE A 213 15.21 45.59 -3.02
N ASP A 214 15.30 46.80 -2.46
CA ASP A 214 16.48 47.66 -2.59
C ASP A 214 17.72 47.01 -1.96
N ALA A 215 17.59 46.43 -0.77
CA ALA A 215 18.67 45.66 -0.13
C ALA A 215 19.02 44.38 -0.90
N LEU A 216 18.02 43.71 -1.50
CA LEU A 216 18.19 42.50 -2.32
C LEU A 216 18.94 42.80 -3.62
N PHE A 217 18.61 43.88 -4.33
CA PHE A 217 19.23 44.24 -5.61
C PHE A 217 20.67 44.74 -5.46
N LYS A 218 21.07 45.14 -4.24
CA LYS A 218 22.47 45.46 -3.91
C LYS A 218 23.33 44.22 -3.67
N LEU A 219 22.73 43.04 -3.52
CA LEU A 219 23.48 41.80 -3.34
C LEU A 219 24.08 41.32 -4.66
N PRO A 220 25.24 40.64 -4.60
CA PRO A 220 25.79 39.90 -5.73
C PRO A 220 24.78 38.89 -6.31
N ALA A 221 24.73 38.80 -7.64
CA ALA A 221 23.75 37.98 -8.37
C ALA A 221 23.86 36.48 -8.09
N ASP A 222 25.01 36.00 -7.60
CA ASP A 222 25.26 34.62 -7.19
C ASP A 222 24.59 34.25 -5.86
N ILE A 223 24.22 35.24 -5.02
CA ILE A 223 23.57 35.01 -3.72
C ILE A 223 22.04 34.93 -3.85
N ILE A 224 21.46 35.58 -4.87
CA ILE A 224 20.00 35.66 -5.07
C ILE A 224 19.33 34.27 -5.17
N PRO A 225 19.88 33.28 -5.91
CA PRO A 225 19.30 31.93 -5.97
C PRO A 225 19.26 31.22 -4.61
N ASP A 226 20.17 31.54 -3.70
CA ASP A 226 20.22 30.96 -2.36
C ASP A 226 19.32 31.70 -1.35
N LEU A 227 18.83 32.89 -1.69
CA LEU A 227 17.85 33.65 -0.90
C LEU A 227 16.40 33.21 -1.16
N MET A 228 16.12 32.76 -2.39
CA MET A 228 14.79 32.31 -2.79
C MET A 228 14.90 30.95 -3.49
N GLU A 229 14.82 29.85 -2.72
CA GLU A 229 14.92 28.51 -3.33
C GLU A 229 13.79 28.23 -4.34
N ASN A 230 12.62 28.86 -4.18
CA ASN A 230 11.49 28.73 -5.10
C ASN A 230 10.80 30.07 -5.39
N PRO A 231 11.32 30.89 -6.31
CA PRO A 231 10.69 32.15 -6.68
C PRO A 231 9.36 31.95 -7.43
N GLN A 232 9.11 30.76 -7.99
CA GLN A 232 7.85 30.48 -8.69
C GLN A 232 6.64 30.53 -7.76
N ALA A 233 6.83 30.25 -6.47
CA ALA A 233 5.78 30.36 -5.46
C ALA A 233 5.19 31.77 -5.39
N LEU A 234 6.07 32.78 -5.48
CA LEU A 234 5.73 34.20 -5.46
C LEU A 234 5.13 34.66 -6.79
N LEU A 235 5.68 34.18 -7.91
CA LEU A 235 5.23 34.56 -9.25
C LEU A 235 3.83 34.02 -9.61
N LYS A 236 3.36 32.97 -8.91
CA LYS A 236 2.02 32.41 -9.09
C LYS A 236 0.92 33.22 -8.39
N GLN A 237 1.28 34.15 -7.51
CA GLN A 237 0.31 34.91 -6.72
C GLN A 237 -0.12 36.18 -7.45
N ASP A 238 -1.42 36.41 -7.44
CA ASP A 238 -1.99 37.66 -7.94
C ASP A 238 -1.94 38.73 -6.83
N GLY A 239 -1.47 39.93 -7.18
CA GLY A 239 -1.42 41.06 -6.25
C GLY A 239 -0.04 41.71 -6.18
N ARG A 240 0.10 42.71 -5.29
CA ARG A 240 1.37 43.42 -5.08
C ARG A 240 1.96 43.05 -3.73
N ILE A 241 3.25 42.74 -3.72
CA ILE A 241 4.02 42.54 -2.49
C ILE A 241 4.14 43.89 -1.78
N THR A 242 3.66 43.96 -0.53
CA THR A 242 3.69 45.18 0.29
C THR A 242 4.76 45.12 1.36
N ARG A 243 4.93 43.95 1.98
CA ARG A 243 5.84 43.74 3.12
C ARG A 243 6.51 42.39 3.04
N VAL A 244 7.68 42.29 3.66
CA VAL A 244 8.46 41.05 3.72
C VAL A 244 8.94 40.83 5.16
N GLY A 245 8.66 39.65 5.71
CA GLY A 245 9.08 39.20 7.02
C GLY A 245 10.25 38.23 6.92
N ILE A 246 11.22 38.33 7.83
CA ILE A 246 12.32 37.37 7.97
C ILE A 246 12.13 36.60 9.28
N TRP A 247 12.01 35.28 9.22
CA TRP A 247 11.75 34.45 10.40
C TRP A 247 12.92 34.54 11.39
N ASN A 248 12.59 34.54 12.68
CA ASN A 248 13.57 34.70 13.76
C ASN A 248 14.39 33.44 14.07
N GLU A 249 13.94 32.28 13.60
CA GLU A 249 14.57 30.98 13.84
C GLU A 249 15.14 30.38 12.56
N VAL A 250 16.29 29.71 12.69
CA VAL A 250 16.86 28.87 11.64
C VAL A 250 16.32 27.45 11.81
N LYS A 251 15.75 26.89 10.74
CA LYS A 251 15.30 25.50 10.69
C LYS A 251 16.06 24.78 9.58
N ASN A 252 16.89 23.81 9.95
CA ASN A 252 17.67 22.97 9.03
C ASN A 252 18.59 23.77 8.07
N GLY A 253 19.20 24.85 8.54
CA GLY A 253 20.08 25.72 7.73
C GLY A 253 19.33 26.67 6.79
N TYR A 254 18.01 26.77 6.94
CA TYR A 254 17.16 27.68 6.20
C TYR A 254 16.43 28.65 7.14
N ILE A 255 16.15 29.84 6.63
CA ILE A 255 15.30 30.84 7.26
C ILE A 255 14.09 31.04 6.36
N GLU A 256 12.91 31.07 6.97
CA GLU A 256 11.66 31.35 6.25
C GLU A 256 11.51 32.85 6.00
N LEU A 257 11.14 33.21 4.78
CA LEU A 257 10.83 34.55 4.33
C LEU A 257 9.33 34.60 4.01
N GLY A 258 8.59 35.48 4.67
CA GLY A 258 7.17 35.67 4.42
C GLY A 258 6.94 36.90 3.54
N PHE A 259 6.26 36.73 2.41
CA PHE A 259 5.91 37.82 1.50
C PHE A 259 4.42 38.10 1.61
N GLU A 260 4.08 39.32 2.05
CA GLU A 260 2.69 39.76 2.13
C GLU A 260 2.23 40.32 0.79
N PHE A 261 1.25 39.67 0.18
CA PHE A 261 0.55 40.11 -1.01
C PHE A 261 -0.75 40.79 -0.61
N LYS A 262 -0.94 42.00 -1.12
CA LYS A 262 -2.21 42.71 -1.01
C LYS A 262 -3.04 42.42 -2.27
N GLY A 263 -4.07 41.59 -2.10
CA GLY A 263 -5.08 41.32 -3.12
C GLY A 263 -6.20 42.37 -3.13
N THR A 264 -7.22 42.15 -3.96
CA THR A 264 -8.41 43.02 -4.10
C THR A 264 -9.37 42.93 -2.92
N GLN A 265 -9.39 41.81 -2.18
CA GLN A 265 -10.30 41.60 -1.05
C GLN A 265 -9.60 41.17 0.23
N ASP A 266 -8.53 40.37 0.16
CA ASP A 266 -7.79 39.89 1.33
C ASP A 266 -6.27 40.02 1.14
N SER A 267 -5.56 40.12 2.27
CA SER A 267 -4.10 40.02 2.30
C SER A 267 -3.69 38.57 2.54
N GLN A 268 -2.63 38.13 1.86
CA GLN A 268 -2.13 36.76 1.92
C GLN A 268 -0.63 36.77 2.13
N VAL A 269 -0.13 35.87 2.98
CA VAL A 269 1.30 35.68 3.22
C VAL A 269 1.76 34.41 2.54
N VAL A 270 2.77 34.53 1.69
CA VAL A 270 3.41 33.40 1.00
C VAL A 270 4.80 33.20 1.55
N PHE A 271 5.13 31.96 1.89
CA PHE A 271 6.40 31.62 2.51
C PHE A 271 7.37 31.07 1.47
N VAL A 272 8.60 31.56 1.51
CA VAL A 272 9.74 31.07 0.72
C VAL A 272 10.89 30.80 1.66
N LYS A 273 11.73 29.81 1.33
CA LYS A 273 12.92 29.50 2.13
C LYS A 273 14.16 30.12 1.48
N GLY A 274 14.98 30.76 2.31
CA GLY A 274 16.32 31.20 1.97
C GLY A 274 17.37 30.50 2.84
N ARG A 275 18.56 30.26 2.30
CA ARG A 275 19.69 29.72 3.08
C ARG A 275 20.09 30.72 4.15
N GLU A 276 20.39 30.21 5.35
CA GLU A 276 20.78 31.01 6.51
C GLU A 276 21.87 32.05 6.19
N TRP A 277 22.95 31.62 5.52
CA TRP A 277 24.07 32.50 5.18
C TRP A 277 23.70 33.62 4.21
N ALA A 278 22.77 33.34 3.29
CA ALA A 278 22.34 34.30 2.27
C ALA A 278 21.38 35.33 2.89
N VAL A 279 20.47 34.89 3.76
CA VAL A 279 19.58 35.74 4.55
C VAL A 279 20.37 36.61 5.56
N TRP A 280 21.48 36.09 6.08
CA TRP A 280 22.37 36.88 6.94
C TRP A 280 23.04 38.03 6.17
N GLN A 281 23.53 37.79 4.95
CA GLN A 281 24.07 38.84 4.07
C GLN A 281 23.02 39.91 3.74
N LEU A 282 21.79 39.49 3.43
CA LEU A 282 20.68 40.41 3.22
C LEU A 282 20.40 41.25 4.48
N SER A 283 20.42 40.63 5.66
CA SER A 283 20.19 41.31 6.93
C SER A 283 21.24 42.36 7.25
N LEU A 284 22.49 42.20 6.78
CA LEU A 284 23.54 43.21 6.91
C LEU A 284 23.24 44.45 6.06
N ASN A 285 22.70 44.28 4.86
CA ASN A 285 22.30 45.39 3.99
C ASN A 285 21.07 46.13 4.54
N LEU A 286 20.08 45.39 5.05
CA LEU A 286 18.87 45.97 5.65
C LEU A 286 19.19 46.86 6.86
N LYS A 287 20.10 46.43 7.74
CA LYS A 287 20.55 47.23 8.90
C LYS A 287 21.33 48.48 8.53
N ARG A 288 21.87 48.55 7.31
CA ARG A 288 22.64 49.70 6.83
C ARG A 288 21.74 50.83 6.34
N GLU A 289 20.47 50.55 6.07
CA GLU A 289 19.47 51.55 5.62
C GLU A 289 18.62 52.10 6.78
N GLU A 290 18.64 51.46 7.94
CA GLU A 290 18.00 51.98 9.18
C GLU A 290 18.87 52.99 9.94
N ASN A 291 20.13 53.18 9.55
CA ASN A 291 21.08 54.18 10.10
C ASN A 291 21.46 55.22 9.05
#